data_AF-A0A963K327-F1
#
_entry.id   AF-A0A963K327-F1
#
_cell.length_a   1.000
_cell.length_b   1.000
_cell.length_c   1.000
_cell.angle_alpha   90.00
_cell.angle_beta   90.00
_cell.angle_gamma   90.00
#
_symmetry.space_group_name_H-M   'P 1'
#
loop_
_entity.id
_entity.type
_entity.pdbx_description
1 polymer ?
#
loop_
_entity_poly.entity_id
_entity_poly.type
_entity_poly.pdbx_seq_one_letter_code
_entity_poly.pdbx_strand_id
1 'polypeptide(L)'
;RYVRGTKGQMTQNWGLDARQGPYEDLDAFLNHAGDLALSLQEEHITGMKIWPFDFAAERTDGSYISPEELRTALEPFAKIRDAVGDGMDIMVELHSLWNLPAAKRILAALEPYQPFWYEDPIKMNNFDALAELAASTRVPITASETIATRPMF
;
A
#
# COMPACT_ATOMS: atom_id res chain seq x y z
N ARG A 1 -19.57 -0.50 2.78
CA ARG A 1 -20.03 -1.84 3.26
C ARG A 1 -18.91 -2.80 2.90
N TYR A 2 -18.01 -3.11 3.84
CA TYR A 2 -16.83 -3.94 3.57
C TYR A 2 -17.23 -5.33 3.06
N VAL A 3 -16.42 -5.84 2.13
CA VAL A 3 -16.46 -7.07 1.31
C VAL A 3 -17.40 -8.19 1.80
N ARG A 4 -18.28 -8.68 0.91
CA ARG A 4 -19.16 -9.88 1.12
C ARG A 4 -18.89 -11.03 0.13
N GLY A 5 -17.73 -11.04 -0.54
CA GLY A 5 -17.35 -12.09 -1.50
C GLY A 5 -16.41 -13.13 -0.91
N THR A 6 -16.59 -14.41 -1.25
CA THR A 6 -15.84 -15.58 -0.75
C THR A 6 -14.48 -15.82 -1.42
N LYS A 7 -13.82 -14.81 -2.02
CA LYS A 7 -12.65 -15.00 -2.90
C LYS A 7 -11.33 -14.43 -2.36
N GLY A 8 -10.91 -14.71 -1.12
CA GLY A 8 -9.53 -14.41 -0.65
C GLY A 8 -9.07 -12.94 -0.73
N GLN A 9 -7.74 -12.71 -0.62
CA GLN A 9 -7.10 -11.39 -0.78
C GLN A 9 -6.80 -11.15 -2.26
N MET A 10 -7.77 -10.58 -2.99
CA MET A 10 -7.68 -10.28 -4.43
C MET A 10 -8.21 -8.86 -4.68
N THR A 11 -7.68 -8.15 -5.67
CA THR A 11 -8.02 -6.79 -6.09
C THR A 11 -9.49 -6.59 -6.38
N GLN A 12 -10.13 -7.60 -6.98
CA GLN A 12 -11.57 -7.63 -7.24
C GLN A 12 -12.42 -7.52 -5.97
N ASN A 13 -11.87 -7.86 -4.81
CA ASN A 13 -12.56 -7.78 -3.54
C ASN A 13 -12.37 -6.44 -2.83
N TRP A 14 -11.49 -5.55 -3.30
CA TRP A 14 -11.25 -4.25 -2.64
C TRP A 14 -12.38 -3.23 -2.84
N GLY A 15 -13.41 -3.56 -3.65
CA GLY A 15 -14.62 -2.74 -3.76
C GLY A 15 -14.55 -1.62 -4.79
N LEU A 16 -13.63 -1.71 -5.78
CA LEU A 16 -13.50 -0.75 -6.89
C LEU A 16 -14.77 -0.60 -7.73
N ASP A 17 -15.64 -1.62 -7.76
CA ASP A 17 -16.92 -1.60 -8.49
C ASP A 17 -18.07 -0.94 -7.69
N ALA A 18 -17.83 -0.39 -6.50
CA ALA A 18 -18.85 0.22 -5.67
C ALA A 18 -19.22 1.64 -6.17
N ARG A 19 -20.44 1.79 -6.70
CA ARG A 19 -21.24 3.00 -7.03
C ARG A 19 -20.65 4.41 -6.79
N GLN A 20 -20.74 5.22 -7.85
CA GLN A 20 -20.61 6.69 -7.93
C GLN A 20 -21.18 7.48 -6.72
N GLY A 21 -20.33 8.31 -6.13
CA GLY A 21 -20.61 9.32 -5.10
C GLY A 21 -19.41 10.28 -4.96
N PRO A 22 -19.45 11.25 -4.02
CA PRO A 22 -18.33 12.19 -3.84
C PRO A 22 -17.13 11.61 -3.07
N TYR A 23 -17.24 10.39 -2.50
CA TYR A 23 -16.25 9.77 -1.61
C TYR A 23 -15.65 8.49 -2.22
N GLU A 24 -15.32 8.53 -3.51
CA GLU A 24 -14.74 7.38 -4.24
C GLU A 24 -13.22 7.33 -4.12
N ASP A 25 -12.72 7.42 -2.88
CA ASP A 25 -11.29 7.50 -2.60
C ASP A 25 -10.53 6.26 -3.09
N LEU A 26 -11.22 5.10 -3.14
CA LEU A 26 -10.69 3.82 -3.65
C LEU A 26 -10.29 3.89 -5.13
N ASP A 27 -11.05 4.62 -5.95
CA ASP A 27 -10.68 4.88 -7.34
C ASP A 27 -9.72 6.08 -7.44
N ALA A 28 -10.00 7.11 -6.66
CA ALA A 28 -9.28 8.37 -6.74
C ALA A 28 -7.79 8.21 -6.35
N PHE A 29 -7.43 7.34 -5.40
CA PHE A 29 -6.01 7.14 -5.09
C PHE A 29 -5.23 6.49 -6.24
N LEU A 30 -5.89 5.74 -7.14
CA LEU A 30 -5.27 5.12 -8.30
C LEU A 30 -5.17 6.11 -9.47
N ASN A 31 -6.26 6.81 -9.75
CA ASN A 31 -6.39 7.59 -10.97
C ASN A 31 -6.10 9.10 -10.76
N HIS A 32 -6.43 9.62 -9.58
CA HIS A 32 -6.49 11.04 -9.23
C HIS A 32 -5.83 11.36 -7.87
N ALA A 33 -4.73 10.68 -7.54
CA ALA A 33 -4.16 10.68 -6.19
C ALA A 33 -3.81 12.07 -5.61
N GLY A 34 -3.33 12.99 -6.45
CA GLY A 34 -3.03 14.36 -6.05
C GLY A 34 -4.28 15.17 -5.69
N ASP A 35 -5.35 15.05 -6.49
CA ASP A 35 -6.63 15.71 -6.24
C ASP A 35 -7.27 15.17 -4.95
N LEU A 36 -7.20 13.85 -4.74
CA LEU A 36 -7.64 13.23 -3.50
C LEU A 36 -6.87 13.78 -2.29
N ALA A 37 -5.54 13.89 -2.37
CA ALA A 37 -4.73 14.42 -1.28
C ALA A 37 -5.09 15.87 -0.93
N LEU A 38 -5.36 16.72 -1.94
CA LEU A 38 -5.85 18.09 -1.73
C LEU A 38 -7.21 18.10 -1.05
N SER A 39 -8.16 17.28 -1.53
CA SER A 39 -9.49 17.14 -0.93
C SER A 39 -9.41 16.72 0.54
N LEU A 40 -8.57 15.75 0.88
CA LEU A 40 -8.36 15.32 2.26
C LEU A 40 -7.78 16.44 3.14
N GLN A 41 -6.85 17.26 2.61
CA GLN A 41 -6.34 18.42 3.35
C GLN A 41 -7.40 19.49 3.62
N GLU A 42 -8.31 19.73 2.66
CA GLU A 42 -9.45 20.64 2.86
C GLU A 42 -10.36 20.17 4.00
N GLU A 43 -10.45 18.85 4.20
CA GLU A 43 -11.14 18.21 5.33
C GLU A 43 -10.30 18.11 6.62
N HIS A 44 -9.10 18.70 6.63
CA HIS A 44 -8.12 18.64 7.72
C HIS A 44 -7.59 17.23 8.04
N ILE A 45 -7.65 16.32 7.05
CA ILE A 45 -7.02 15.00 7.10
C ILE A 45 -5.60 15.13 6.52
N THR A 46 -4.61 14.69 7.28
CA THR A 46 -3.17 14.85 6.97
C THR A 46 -2.46 13.52 6.74
N GLY A 47 -3.18 12.41 6.70
CA GLY A 47 -2.63 11.10 6.40
C GLY A 47 -3.56 10.27 5.54
N MET A 48 -2.99 9.52 4.60
CA MET A 48 -3.73 8.59 3.74
C MET A 48 -2.97 7.28 3.58
N LYS A 49 -3.70 6.17 3.52
CA LYS A 49 -3.16 4.84 3.20
C LYS A 49 -3.54 4.46 1.78
N ILE A 50 -2.60 3.93 0.99
CA ILE A 50 -2.84 3.51 -0.40
C ILE A 50 -2.14 2.17 -0.72
N TRP A 51 -2.69 1.41 -1.68
CA TRP A 51 -2.24 0.05 -2.04
C TRP A 51 -2.15 -0.18 -3.56
N PRO A 52 -1.39 0.65 -4.32
CA PRO A 52 -1.34 0.54 -5.77
C PRO A 52 -0.55 -0.69 -6.28
N PHE A 53 0.17 -1.39 -5.40
CA PHE A 53 1.01 -2.53 -5.78
C PHE A 53 0.23 -3.84 -5.95
N ASP A 54 -0.96 -3.96 -5.36
CA ASP A 54 -1.73 -5.21 -5.32
C ASP A 54 -1.99 -5.82 -6.69
N PHE A 55 -2.31 -5.00 -7.69
CA PHE A 55 -2.56 -5.44 -9.07
C PHE A 55 -1.35 -6.16 -9.69
N ALA A 56 -0.15 -5.71 -9.36
CA ALA A 56 1.08 -6.36 -9.83
C ALA A 56 1.35 -7.65 -9.04
N ALA A 57 1.02 -7.67 -7.75
CA ALA A 57 1.24 -8.83 -6.89
C ALA A 57 0.46 -10.05 -7.38
N GLU A 58 -0.81 -9.86 -7.76
CA GLU A 58 -1.69 -10.94 -8.25
C GLU A 58 -1.17 -11.66 -9.49
N ARG A 59 -0.40 -10.96 -10.33
CA ARG A 59 0.08 -11.53 -11.60
C ARG A 59 1.15 -12.59 -11.41
N THR A 60 1.92 -12.50 -10.33
CA THR A 60 3.11 -13.32 -10.10
C THR A 60 3.09 -14.01 -8.73
N ASP A 61 1.95 -14.01 -8.05
CA ASP A 61 1.82 -14.44 -6.66
C ASP A 61 2.87 -13.78 -5.75
N GLY A 62 3.09 -12.47 -5.97
CA GLY A 62 4.02 -11.65 -5.20
C GLY A 62 5.50 -11.99 -5.37
N SER A 63 5.87 -12.83 -6.33
CA SER A 63 7.26 -13.26 -6.52
C SER A 63 8.10 -12.28 -7.34
N TYR A 64 7.46 -11.47 -8.19
CA TYR A 64 8.15 -10.55 -9.10
C TYR A 64 7.29 -9.35 -9.48
N ILE A 65 7.93 -8.18 -9.56
CA ILE A 65 7.33 -6.97 -10.15
C ILE A 65 8.24 -6.46 -11.27
N SER A 66 7.69 -6.29 -12.47
CA SER A 66 8.46 -5.77 -13.59
C SER A 66 8.82 -4.28 -13.40
N PRO A 67 9.86 -3.76 -14.08
CA PRO A 67 10.17 -2.33 -14.04
C PRO A 67 9.03 -1.42 -14.49
N GLU A 68 8.17 -1.89 -15.38
CA GLU A 68 7.00 -1.13 -15.85
C GLU A 68 5.92 -1.07 -14.78
N GLU A 69 5.51 -2.21 -14.22
CA GLU A 69 4.52 -2.27 -13.13
C GLU A 69 4.98 -1.49 -11.90
N LEU A 70 6.25 -1.61 -11.53
CA LEU A 70 6.82 -0.85 -10.43
C LEU A 70 6.69 0.64 -10.68
N ARG A 71 6.98 1.12 -11.90
CA ARG A 71 6.85 2.53 -12.25
C ARG A 71 5.40 2.99 -12.17
N THR A 72 4.47 2.23 -12.73
CA THR A 72 3.03 2.52 -12.69
C THR A 72 2.52 2.58 -11.26
N ALA A 73 2.87 1.61 -10.41
CA ALA A 73 2.45 1.59 -9.01
C ALA A 73 3.07 2.72 -8.17
N LEU A 74 4.17 3.33 -8.61
CA LEU A 74 4.77 4.50 -7.96
C LEU A 74 4.10 5.83 -8.35
N GLU A 75 3.33 5.88 -9.44
CA GLU A 75 2.72 7.13 -9.93
C GLU A 75 1.80 7.81 -8.91
N PRO A 76 0.96 7.10 -8.11
CA PRO A 76 0.17 7.73 -7.07
C PRO A 76 1.02 8.51 -6.05
N PHE A 77 2.15 7.94 -5.60
CA PHE A 77 3.04 8.59 -4.65
C PHE A 77 3.67 9.86 -5.23
N ALA A 78 4.08 9.81 -6.49
CA ALA A 78 4.60 10.99 -7.19
C ALA A 78 3.53 12.09 -7.28
N LYS A 79 2.32 11.74 -7.73
CA LYS A 79 1.20 12.69 -7.84
C LYS A 79 0.83 13.33 -6.50
N ILE A 80 0.82 12.57 -5.40
CA ILE A 80 0.57 13.11 -4.05
C ILE A 80 1.69 14.08 -3.66
N ARG A 81 2.95 13.68 -3.81
CA ARG A 81 4.09 14.55 -3.46
C ARG A 81 4.14 15.83 -4.30
N ASP A 82 3.80 15.75 -5.58
CA ASP A 82 3.72 16.92 -6.46
C ASP A 82 2.59 17.88 -6.04
N ALA A 83 1.45 17.35 -5.58
CA ALA A 83 0.28 18.15 -5.21
C ALA A 83 0.42 18.82 -3.83
N VAL A 84 0.90 18.08 -2.83
CA VAL A 84 0.85 18.52 -1.41
C VAL A 84 2.21 18.45 -0.68
N GLY A 85 3.27 18.02 -1.36
CA GLY A 85 4.61 17.89 -0.76
C GLY A 85 4.60 17.02 0.50
N ASP A 86 5.19 17.55 1.57
CA ASP A 86 5.25 16.91 2.89
C ASP A 86 3.98 17.15 3.74
N GLY A 87 2.95 17.81 3.19
CA GLY A 87 1.71 18.11 3.91
C GLY A 87 0.76 16.91 4.08
N MET A 88 1.14 15.73 3.59
CA MET A 88 0.37 14.49 3.68
C MET A 88 1.27 13.32 4.03
N ASP A 89 1.01 12.66 5.14
CA ASP A 89 1.62 11.37 5.47
C ASP A 89 1.06 10.28 4.56
N ILE A 90 1.94 9.51 3.92
CA ILE A 90 1.52 8.43 3.01
C ILE A 90 1.89 7.09 3.63
N MET A 91 0.88 6.33 4.04
CA MET A 91 1.01 4.95 4.47
C MET A 91 0.89 4.01 3.25
N VAL A 92 1.80 3.06 3.14
CA VAL A 92 1.79 2.09 2.03
C VAL A 92 1.25 0.77 2.54
N GLU A 93 0.18 0.29 1.93
CA GLU A 93 -0.40 -1.02 2.20
C GLU A 93 0.02 -2.02 1.10
N LEU A 94 0.37 -3.24 1.52
CA LEU A 94 0.87 -4.32 0.65
C LEU A 94 0.13 -5.66 0.88
N HIS A 95 -0.85 -5.68 1.78
CA HIS A 95 -1.82 -6.73 2.06
C HIS A 95 -1.23 -8.14 2.25
N SER A 96 0.02 -8.24 2.72
CA SER A 96 0.74 -9.51 2.83
C SER A 96 0.90 -10.26 1.50
N LEU A 97 0.84 -9.57 0.35
CA LEU A 97 0.83 -10.20 -0.97
C LEU A 97 2.23 -10.53 -1.51
N TRP A 98 3.28 -9.87 -1.02
CA TRP A 98 4.62 -9.99 -1.61
C TRP A 98 5.53 -10.99 -0.90
N ASN A 99 6.44 -11.57 -1.67
CA ASN A 99 7.57 -12.33 -1.17
C ASN A 99 8.75 -11.41 -0.86
N LEU A 100 9.61 -11.82 0.07
CA LEU A 100 10.70 -11.02 0.61
C LEU A 100 11.56 -10.28 -0.44
N PRO A 101 12.04 -10.91 -1.54
CA PRO A 101 12.87 -10.22 -2.53
C PRO A 101 12.11 -9.11 -3.29
N ALA A 102 10.85 -9.36 -3.64
CA ALA A 102 10.02 -8.40 -4.34
C ALA A 102 9.63 -7.23 -3.40
N ALA A 103 9.29 -7.53 -2.15
CA ALA A 103 9.04 -6.53 -1.12
C ALA A 103 10.25 -5.59 -0.96
N LYS A 104 11.47 -6.12 -0.79
CA LYS A 104 12.71 -5.30 -0.71
C LYS A 104 12.87 -4.35 -1.89
N ARG A 105 12.58 -4.82 -3.11
CA ARG A 105 12.62 -4.01 -4.32
C ARG A 105 11.60 -2.87 -4.30
N ILE A 106 10.38 -3.16 -3.85
CA ILE A 106 9.30 -2.16 -3.71
C ILE A 106 9.68 -1.12 -2.65
N LEU A 107 10.12 -1.55 -1.46
CA LEU A 107 10.48 -0.64 -0.37
C LEU A 107 11.60 0.32 -0.78
N ALA A 108 12.65 -0.18 -1.42
CA ALA A 108 13.75 0.64 -1.91
C ALA A 108 13.30 1.69 -2.95
N ALA A 109 12.35 1.34 -3.81
CA ALA A 109 11.82 2.26 -4.82
C ALA A 109 10.88 3.32 -4.24
N LEU A 110 10.28 3.05 -3.07
CA LEU A 110 9.40 3.97 -2.37
C LEU A 110 10.13 5.00 -1.50
N GLU A 111 11.37 4.75 -1.08
CA GLU A 111 12.12 5.65 -0.19
C GLU A 111 12.16 7.13 -0.65
N PRO A 112 12.31 7.46 -1.94
CA PRO A 112 12.28 8.86 -2.40
C PRO A 112 10.97 9.60 -2.10
N TYR A 113 9.86 8.87 -1.93
CA TYR A 113 8.55 9.44 -1.62
C TYR A 113 8.29 9.58 -0.12
N GLN A 114 9.27 9.25 0.73
CA GLN A 114 9.19 9.37 2.18
C GLN A 114 7.88 8.81 2.77
N PRO A 115 7.59 7.50 2.62
CA PRO A 115 6.41 6.90 3.23
C PRO A 115 6.47 6.98 4.75
N PHE A 116 5.31 7.09 5.39
CA PHE A 116 5.18 7.12 6.84
C PHE A 116 5.40 5.72 7.46
N TRP A 117 4.81 4.69 6.83
CA TRP A 117 5.11 3.28 7.13
C TRP A 117 4.86 2.38 5.92
N TYR A 118 5.41 1.15 6.01
CA TYR A 118 5.02 0.02 5.16
C TYR A 118 4.19 -0.98 5.96
N GLU A 119 2.95 -1.20 5.55
CA GLU A 119 2.01 -2.11 6.21
C GLU A 119 2.00 -3.46 5.52
N ASP A 120 2.07 -4.52 6.33
CA ASP A 120 2.03 -5.91 5.91
C ASP A 120 2.79 -6.22 4.59
N PRO A 121 4.10 -5.90 4.47
CA PRO A 121 4.82 -6.03 3.20
C PRO A 121 4.96 -7.47 2.72
N ILE A 122 5.01 -8.41 3.65
CA ILE A 122 5.13 -9.85 3.41
C ILE A 122 4.14 -10.58 4.30
N LYS A 123 3.86 -11.85 3.97
CA LYS A 123 2.99 -12.67 4.82
C LYS A 123 3.56 -12.80 6.23
N MET A 124 2.70 -12.60 7.22
CA MET A 124 3.04 -12.63 8.65
C MET A 124 3.13 -14.06 9.22
N ASN A 125 3.92 -14.90 8.56
CA ASN A 125 4.14 -16.30 8.92
C ASN A 125 5.62 -16.63 9.20
N ASN A 126 6.54 -15.71 8.91
CA ASN A 126 7.97 -15.86 9.16
C ASN A 126 8.55 -14.55 9.71
N PHE A 127 8.76 -14.49 11.02
CA PHE A 127 9.27 -13.30 11.70
C PHE A 127 10.76 -13.03 11.44
N ASP A 128 11.55 -14.05 11.10
CA ASP A 128 12.95 -13.85 10.71
C ASP A 128 13.01 -13.11 9.37
N ALA A 129 12.15 -13.46 8.41
CA ALA A 129 12.02 -12.74 7.15
C ALA A 129 11.51 -11.30 7.36
N LEU A 130 10.59 -11.09 8.31
CA LEU A 130 10.12 -9.76 8.69
C LEU A 130 11.25 -8.91 9.29
N ALA A 131 12.06 -9.49 10.18
CA ALA A 131 13.23 -8.83 10.75
C ALA A 131 14.28 -8.48 9.67
N GLU A 132 14.52 -9.40 8.73
CA GLU A 132 15.40 -9.16 7.58
C GLU A 132 14.89 -8.02 6.69
N LEU A 133 13.58 -7.95 6.46
CA LEU A 133 12.96 -6.88 5.69
C LEU A 133 13.05 -5.54 6.44
N ALA A 134 12.74 -5.51 7.73
CA ALA A 134 12.82 -4.31 8.56
C ALA A 134 14.24 -3.74 8.58
N ALA A 135 15.27 -4.60 8.60
CA ALA A 135 16.67 -4.18 8.53
C ALA A 135 17.09 -3.61 7.16
N SER A 136 16.28 -3.81 6.12
CA SER A 136 16.62 -3.40 4.74
C SER A 136 16.10 -2.01 4.34
N THR A 137 15.32 -1.35 5.19
CA THR A 137 14.81 0.00 4.94
C THR A 137 14.88 0.84 6.22
N ARG A 138 14.79 2.16 6.07
CA ARG A 138 14.76 3.11 7.19
C ARG A 138 13.33 3.51 7.60
N VAL A 139 12.34 3.17 6.78
CA VAL A 139 10.92 3.44 7.04
C VAL A 139 10.36 2.35 7.96
N PRO A 140 9.56 2.70 8.99
CA PRO A 140 8.95 1.72 9.88
C PRO A 140 8.07 0.70 9.13
N ILE A 141 8.09 -0.55 9.61
CA ILE A 141 7.12 -1.56 9.20
C ILE A 141 5.99 -1.63 10.24
N THR A 142 4.75 -1.50 9.78
CA THR A 142 3.53 -1.70 10.57
C THR A 142 3.04 -3.13 10.33
N ALA A 143 2.91 -3.89 11.41
CA ALA A 143 2.47 -5.29 11.39
C ALA A 143 1.68 -5.61 12.67
N SER A 144 0.59 -6.39 12.65
CA SER A 144 -0.23 -6.75 11.49
C SER A 144 -1.65 -6.97 11.96
N GLU A 145 -2.62 -6.61 11.12
CA GLU A 145 -4.04 -6.93 11.33
C GLU A 145 -4.31 -8.45 11.28
N THR A 146 -3.41 -9.23 10.69
CA THR A 146 -3.56 -10.68 10.50
C THR A 146 -3.05 -11.51 11.67
N ILE A 147 -2.30 -10.91 12.59
CA ILE A 147 -1.78 -11.58 13.78
C ILE A 147 -2.76 -11.40 14.94
N ALA A 148 -3.04 -12.50 15.65
CA ALA A 148 -3.90 -12.49 16.83
C ALA A 148 -3.23 -13.18 18.02
N THR A 149 -3.70 -12.83 19.22
CA THR A 149 -3.25 -13.33 20.53
C THR A 149 -1.88 -12.82 20.96
N ARG A 150 -1.72 -12.60 22.27
CA ARG A 150 -0.51 -12.00 22.87
C ARG A 150 0.81 -12.70 22.52
N PRO A 151 0.93 -14.05 22.45
CA PRO A 151 2.23 -14.69 22.19
C PRO A 151 2.83 -14.42 20.80
N MET A 152 2.04 -13.86 19.88
CA MET A 152 2.49 -13.54 18.53
C MET A 152 3.00 -12.09 18.41
N PHE A 153 2.89 -11.26 19.46
CA PHE A 153 3.33 -9.86 19.53
C PHE A 153 4.52 -9.68 20.47
#